data_AF-A0A2S2PR70-F1
#
_entry.id   AF-A0A2S2PR70-F1
#
_cell.length_a   1.000
_cell.length_b   1.000
_cell.length_c   1.000
_cell.angle_alpha   90.00
_cell.angle_beta   90.00
_cell.angle_gamma   90.00
#
_symmetry.space_group_name_H-M   'P 1'
#
loop_
_entity.id
_entity.type
_entity.pdbx_description
1 polymer ?
#
loop_
_entity_poly.entity_id
_entity_poly.type
_entity_poly.pdbx_seq_one_letter_code
_entity_poly.pdbx_strand_id
1 'polypeptide(L)'
;MTDYAQEFMEMTEAAKTMIPLMRDMDDRAIVDKWITRVKTLQSKDVNVLKHRNNFLKYFMGIIKRTIAETGQSPACCTWGKPEPGPFDKQLPPPKPLPYQCHWTPDKRTYVAIQPLPNRGAMVYMAVAEKPELGWEFPKKSQ
;
A
#
# COMPACT_ATOMS: atom_id res chain seq x y z
N MET A 1 -6.68 -14.88 -26.31
CA MET A 1 -6.73 -15.34 -24.90
C MET A 1 -5.43 -14.88 -24.27
N THR A 2 -5.44 -13.86 -23.42
CA THR A 2 -4.23 -13.29 -22.82
C THR A 2 -3.61 -14.33 -21.89
N ASP A 3 -2.38 -14.74 -22.17
CA ASP A 3 -1.66 -15.66 -21.31
C ASP A 3 -1.20 -14.89 -20.06
N TYR A 4 -1.93 -15.07 -18.95
CA TYR A 4 -1.62 -14.44 -17.67
C TYR A 4 -0.24 -14.84 -17.13
N ALA A 5 0.32 -15.98 -17.56
CA ALA A 5 1.68 -16.39 -17.19
C ALA A 5 2.71 -15.56 -17.97
N GLN A 6 2.51 -15.38 -19.27
CA GLN A 6 3.35 -14.53 -20.11
C GLN A 6 3.36 -13.07 -19.61
N GLU A 7 2.18 -12.50 -19.37
CA GLU A 7 2.05 -11.13 -18.85
C GLU A 7 2.75 -10.97 -17.50
N PHE A 8 2.64 -11.98 -16.63
CA PHE A 8 3.33 -11.98 -15.34
C PHE A 8 4.85 -11.98 -15.49
N MET A 9 5.38 -12.82 -16.40
CA MET A 9 6.83 -12.90 -16.65
C MET A 9 7.37 -11.55 -17.14
N GLU A 10 6.73 -10.95 -18.14
CA GLU A 10 7.11 -9.65 -18.69
C GLU A 10 7.17 -8.57 -17.62
N MET A 11 6.15 -8.48 -16.77
CA MET A 11 6.13 -7.49 -15.69
C MET A 11 7.17 -7.78 -14.61
N THR A 12 7.43 -9.05 -14.27
CA THR A 12 8.49 -9.36 -13.29
C THR A 12 9.90 -9.07 -13.81
N GLU A 13 10.17 -9.27 -15.09
CA GLU A 13 11.47 -8.92 -15.67
C GLU A 13 11.62 -7.40 -15.81
N ALA A 14 10.56 -6.69 -16.20
CA ALA A 14 10.56 -5.22 -16.17
C ALA A 14 10.77 -4.66 -14.75
N ALA A 15 10.18 -5.28 -13.72
CA ALA A 15 10.38 -4.84 -12.34
C ALA A 15 11.83 -5.03 -11.86
N LYS A 16 12.49 -6.12 -12.25
CA LYS A 16 13.92 -6.34 -11.95
C LYS A 16 14.84 -5.30 -12.58
N THR A 17 14.57 -4.87 -13.81
CA THR A 17 15.40 -3.83 -14.45
C THR A 17 15.22 -2.46 -13.81
N MET A 18 14.10 -2.23 -13.12
CA MET A 18 13.81 -0.99 -12.41
C MET A 18 14.42 -0.92 -11.00
N ILE A 19 14.59 -2.04 -10.28
CA ILE A 19 15.14 -2.05 -8.90
C ILE A 19 16.47 -1.26 -8.79
N PRO A 20 17.48 -1.48 -9.66
CA PRO A 20 18.76 -0.76 -9.56
C PRO A 20 18.64 0.76 -9.74
N LEU A 21 17.55 1.24 -10.34
CA LEU A 21 17.30 2.66 -10.57
C LEU A 21 16.74 3.36 -9.33
N MET A 22 16.22 2.63 -8.35
CA MET A 22 15.72 3.19 -7.10
C MET A 22 16.89 3.68 -6.24
N ARG A 23 16.85 4.86 -5.64
CA ARG A 23 18.00 5.34 -4.84
C ARG A 23 18.10 4.71 -3.45
N ASP A 24 16.96 4.48 -2.81
CA ASP A 24 16.88 3.97 -1.45
C ASP A 24 17.11 2.45 -1.41
N MET A 25 18.05 1.99 -0.57
CA MET A 25 18.43 0.58 -0.46
C MET A 25 17.39 -0.27 0.27
N ASP A 26 16.66 0.32 1.22
CA ASP A 26 15.58 -0.36 1.94
C ASP A 26 14.38 -0.56 1.02
N ASP A 27 14.05 0.46 0.21
CA ASP A 27 13.01 0.32 -0.81
C ASP A 27 13.37 -0.75 -1.86
N ARG A 28 14.64 -0.83 -2.28
CA ARG A 28 15.11 -1.92 -3.16
C ARG A 28 14.85 -3.29 -2.52
N ALA A 29 15.21 -3.46 -1.24
CA ALA A 29 15.01 -4.71 -0.53
C ALA A 29 13.52 -5.07 -0.37
N ILE A 30 12.67 -4.06 -0.12
CA ILE A 30 11.21 -4.23 -0.05
C ILE A 30 10.66 -4.68 -1.39
N VAL A 31 11.04 -4.01 -2.49
CA VAL A 31 10.58 -4.34 -3.84
C VAL A 31 11.01 -5.73 -4.25
N ASP A 32 12.28 -6.09 -4.01
CA ASP A 32 12.81 -7.41 -4.32
C ASP A 32 12.10 -8.52 -3.53
N LYS A 33 11.84 -8.28 -2.23
CA LYS A 33 11.06 -9.20 -1.39
C LYS A 33 9.65 -9.42 -1.93
N TRP A 34 8.96 -8.36 -2.35
CA TRP A 34 7.60 -8.48 -2.88
C TRP A 34 7.55 -9.18 -4.24
N ILE A 35 8.48 -8.86 -5.16
CA ILE A 35 8.59 -9.57 -6.45
C ILE A 35 8.85 -11.05 -6.22
N THR A 36 9.80 -11.39 -5.33
CA THR A 36 10.09 -12.78 -4.95
C THR A 36 8.86 -13.47 -4.38
N ARG A 37 8.13 -12.80 -3.48
CA ARG A 37 6.89 -13.34 -2.90
C ARG A 37 5.85 -13.63 -3.97
N VAL A 38 5.63 -12.71 -4.91
CA VAL A 38 4.61 -12.90 -5.96
C VAL A 38 5.01 -14.01 -6.93
N LYS A 39 6.30 -14.22 -7.19
CA LYS A 39 6.78 -15.37 -7.99
C LYS A 39 6.47 -16.72 -7.34
N THR A 40 6.39 -16.79 -6.01
CA THR A 40 5.99 -18.02 -5.31
C THR A 40 4.49 -18.31 -5.41
N LEU A 41 3.67 -17.34 -5.81
CA LEU A 41 2.22 -17.52 -5.99
C LEU A 41 1.95 -18.16 -7.37
N GLN A 42 2.06 -19.48 -7.41
CA GLN A 42 1.59 -20.30 -8.53
C GLN A 42 0.17 -20.80 -8.24
N SER A 43 -0.72 -20.69 -9.22
CA SER A 43 -2.08 -21.18 -9.14
C SER A 43 -2.60 -21.57 -10.52
N LYS A 44 -3.50 -22.55 -10.56
CA LYS A 44 -4.27 -22.91 -11.76
C LYS A 44 -5.58 -22.11 -11.87
N ASP A 45 -5.96 -21.40 -10.81
CA ASP A 45 -7.16 -20.57 -10.78
C ASP A 45 -6.91 -19.26 -11.53
N VAL A 46 -7.70 -19.03 -12.59
CA VAL A 46 -7.64 -17.85 -13.44
C VAL A 46 -7.86 -16.56 -12.65
N ASN A 47 -8.72 -16.58 -11.62
CA ASN A 47 -8.94 -15.41 -10.78
C ASN A 47 -7.68 -15.07 -9.98
N VAL A 48 -7.00 -16.07 -9.43
CA VAL A 48 -5.74 -15.85 -8.69
C VAL A 48 -4.67 -15.29 -9.62
N LEU A 49 -4.54 -15.81 -10.84
CA LEU A 49 -3.61 -15.29 -11.86
C LEU A 49 -3.94 -13.84 -12.24
N LYS A 50 -5.21 -13.50 -12.41
CA LYS A 50 -5.66 -12.14 -12.71
C LYS A 50 -5.36 -11.17 -11.55
N HIS A 51 -5.63 -11.56 -10.31
CA HIS A 51 -5.33 -10.74 -9.14
C HIS A 51 -3.82 -10.53 -8.96
N ARG A 52 -3.02 -11.57 -9.18
CA ARG A 52 -1.56 -11.49 -9.19
C ARG A 52 -1.06 -10.45 -10.19
N ASN A 53 -1.59 -10.47 -11.40
CA ASN A 53 -1.18 -9.53 -12.46
C ASN A 53 -1.66 -8.10 -12.15
N ASN A 54 -2.88 -7.92 -11.64
CA ASN A 54 -3.38 -6.62 -11.21
C ASN A 54 -2.52 -6.02 -10.08
N PHE A 55 -2.13 -6.85 -9.10
CA PHE A 55 -1.20 -6.43 -8.06
C PHE A 55 0.12 -5.97 -8.67
N LEU A 56 0.73 -6.74 -9.57
CA LEU A 56 2.03 -6.38 -10.15
C LEU A 56 1.97 -5.09 -10.96
N LYS A 57 0.88 -4.84 -11.71
CA LYS A 57 0.65 -3.58 -12.43
C LYS A 57 0.63 -2.38 -11.49
N TYR A 58 -0.13 -2.48 -10.41
CA TYR A 58 -0.19 -1.43 -9.39
C TYR A 58 1.19 -1.22 -8.75
N PHE A 59 1.86 -2.32 -8.40
CA PHE A 59 3.18 -2.30 -7.76
C PHE A 59 4.25 -1.68 -8.66
N MET A 60 4.25 -1.98 -9.96
CA MET A 60 5.11 -1.31 -10.94
C MET A 60 4.87 0.20 -11.01
N GLY A 61 3.63 0.65 -10.82
CA GLY A 61 3.32 2.09 -10.72
C GLY A 61 4.02 2.77 -9.55
N ILE A 62 4.09 2.08 -8.40
CA ILE A 62 4.81 2.56 -7.22
C ILE A 62 6.32 2.62 -7.51
N ILE A 63 6.91 1.55 -8.04
CA ILE A 63 8.36 1.51 -8.36
C ILE A 63 8.75 2.67 -9.29
N LYS A 64 7.98 2.89 -10.35
CA LYS A 64 8.21 4.00 -11.30
C LYS A 64 8.15 5.37 -10.61
N ARG A 65 7.19 5.57 -9.71
CA ARG A 65 7.04 6.81 -8.94
C ARG A 65 8.23 7.02 -8.00
N THR A 66 8.64 5.99 -7.26
CA THR A 66 9.80 6.06 -6.37
C THR A 66 11.07 6.43 -7.12
N ILE A 67 11.30 5.83 -8.31
CA ILE A 67 12.44 6.18 -9.18
C ILE A 67 12.37 7.64 -9.63
N ALA A 68 11.18 8.10 -10.07
CA ALA A 68 11.00 9.48 -10.51
C ALA A 68 11.24 10.50 -9.37
N GLU A 69 10.75 10.20 -8.17
CA GLU A 69 10.90 11.04 -6.98
C GLU A 69 12.34 11.09 -6.45
N THR A 70 13.10 9.99 -6.57
CA THR A 70 14.50 9.96 -6.15
C THR A 70 15.50 10.48 -7.20
N GLY A 71 15.04 10.69 -8.44
CA GLY A 71 15.84 11.17 -9.57
C GLY A 71 15.87 12.70 -9.78
N GLN A 72 15.15 13.50 -8.99
CA GLN A 72 15.12 14.97 -9.15
C GLN A 72 15.26 15.73 -7.82
N SER A 73 16.17 16.71 -7.84
CA SER A 73 16.31 17.75 -6.81
C SER A 73 14.98 18.51 -6.59
N PRO A 74 14.71 19.06 -5.39
CA PRO A 74 13.37 19.54 -4.95
C PRO A 74 12.80 20.75 -5.71
N ALA A 75 13.42 21.20 -6.79
CA ALA A 75 13.07 22.42 -7.53
C ALA A 75 12.70 22.20 -9.00
N CYS A 76 12.64 20.97 -9.49
CA CYS A 76 12.52 20.68 -10.92
C CYS A 76 11.25 19.89 -11.29
N CYS A 77 10.07 20.37 -10.93
CA CYS A 77 8.83 19.89 -11.55
C CYS A 77 7.82 21.04 -11.70
N THR A 78 8.14 21.99 -12.58
CA THR A 78 7.16 22.77 -13.35
C THR A 78 6.88 22.08 -14.69
N TRP A 79 6.61 20.77 -14.67
CA TRP A 79 6.15 20.03 -15.84
C TRP A 79 4.93 19.17 -15.52
N GLY A 80 3.80 19.60 -16.08
CA GLY A 80 2.64 18.80 -16.45
C GLY A 80 2.01 17.95 -15.35
N LYS A 81 0.95 18.47 -14.73
CA LYS A 81 -0.08 17.58 -14.16
C LYS A 81 -0.47 16.59 -15.28
N PRO A 82 -0.45 15.27 -15.07
CA PRO A 82 -1.04 14.35 -16.05
C PRO A 82 -2.46 14.84 -16.34
N GLU A 83 -2.85 14.89 -17.62
CA GLU A 83 -4.23 15.21 -17.95
C GLU A 83 -5.12 14.27 -17.15
N PRO A 84 -6.12 14.80 -16.41
CA PRO A 84 -6.93 13.98 -15.56
C PRO A 84 -7.60 12.90 -16.42
N GLY A 85 -7.25 11.65 -16.17
CA GLY A 85 -7.97 10.52 -16.74
C GLY A 85 -9.45 10.60 -16.33
N PRO A 86 -10.34 9.82 -16.94
CA PRO A 86 -11.77 9.81 -16.59
C PRO A 86 -12.07 9.47 -15.11
N PHE A 87 -11.05 9.05 -14.34
CA PHE A 87 -11.08 8.82 -12.89
C PHE A 87 -10.40 9.92 -12.05
N ASP A 88 -9.67 10.84 -12.66
CA ASP A 88 -9.01 11.99 -12.02
C ASP A 88 -9.96 13.19 -11.96
N LYS A 89 -11.23 12.95 -11.62
CA LYS A 89 -12.01 14.04 -11.03
C LYS A 89 -11.19 14.52 -9.85
N GLN A 90 -10.79 15.80 -9.88
CA GLN A 90 -10.11 16.47 -8.76
C GLN A 90 -10.96 16.28 -7.52
N LEU A 91 -10.72 15.17 -6.81
CA LEU A 91 -11.19 15.04 -5.45
C LEU A 91 -10.47 16.16 -4.71
N PRO A 92 -11.19 17.00 -3.96
CA PRO A 92 -10.53 17.92 -3.05
C PRO A 92 -9.51 17.12 -2.24
N PRO A 93 -8.33 17.70 -1.91
CA PRO A 93 -7.32 17.00 -1.14
C PRO A 93 -8.03 16.29 0.01
N PRO A 94 -7.90 14.95 0.12
CA PRO A 94 -8.69 14.19 1.08
C PRO A 94 -8.47 14.84 2.43
N LYS A 95 -9.57 15.29 3.05
CA LYS A 95 -9.49 15.92 4.37
C LYS A 95 -8.63 15.01 5.26
N PRO A 96 -7.69 15.57 6.04
CA PRO A 96 -6.87 14.74 6.92
C PRO A 96 -7.80 13.82 7.69
N LEU A 97 -7.57 12.51 7.54
CA LEU A 97 -8.42 11.54 8.20
C LEU A 97 -8.41 11.88 9.69
N PRO A 98 -9.58 12.00 10.33
CA PRO A 98 -9.62 12.27 11.75
C PRO A 98 -9.00 11.09 12.50
N TYR A 99 -8.62 11.32 13.75
CA TYR A 99 -8.36 10.21 14.67
C TYR A 99 -9.59 9.28 14.66
N GLN A 100 -9.33 7.99 14.50
CA GLN A 100 -10.37 6.96 14.54
C GLN A 100 -10.02 5.97 15.64
N CYS A 101 -10.99 5.65 16.48
CA CYS A 101 -10.87 4.49 17.36
C CYS A 101 -12.16 3.71 17.36
N HIS A 102 -12.07 2.39 17.28
CA HIS A 102 -13.23 1.52 17.38
C HIS A 102 -12.87 0.23 18.11
N TRP A 103 -13.87 -0.29 18.80
CA TRP A 103 -13.88 -1.66 19.29
C TRP A 103 -14.71 -2.52 18.34
N THR A 104 -14.34 -3.78 18.18
CA THR A 104 -15.25 -4.76 17.60
C THR A 104 -16.46 -4.97 18.53
N PRO A 105 -17.64 -5.31 18.00
CA PRO A 105 -18.84 -5.50 18.82
C PRO A 105 -18.68 -6.53 19.95
N ASP A 106 -17.82 -7.53 19.74
CA ASP A 106 -17.47 -8.58 20.71
C ASP A 106 -16.40 -8.15 21.73
N LYS A 107 -15.95 -6.88 21.68
CA LYS A 107 -14.90 -6.30 22.53
C LYS A 107 -13.55 -7.02 22.49
N ARG A 108 -13.30 -7.86 21.48
CA ARG A 108 -12.04 -8.60 21.35
C ARG A 108 -10.92 -7.78 20.73
N THR A 109 -11.25 -6.83 19.88
CA THR A 109 -10.25 -6.07 19.14
C THR A 109 -10.50 -4.59 19.30
N TYR A 110 -9.46 -3.86 19.69
CA TYR A 110 -9.41 -2.41 19.65
C TYR A 110 -8.44 -1.95 18.59
N VAL A 111 -8.85 -0.97 17.80
CA VAL A 111 -7.99 -0.28 16.84
C VAL A 111 -8.11 1.21 17.05
N ALA A 112 -6.96 1.88 17.17
CA ALA A 112 -6.85 3.32 17.09
C ALA A 112 -5.89 3.72 15.96
N ILE A 113 -6.29 4.71 15.17
CA ILE A 113 -5.55 5.21 14.01
C ILE A 113 -5.40 6.70 14.17
N GLN A 114 -4.15 7.16 14.25
CA GLN A 114 -3.78 8.57 14.23
C GLN A 114 -2.97 8.87 12.96
N PRO A 115 -3.59 9.51 11.96
CA PRO A 115 -2.89 9.95 10.77
C PRO A 115 -1.80 10.98 11.11
N LEU A 116 -0.60 10.79 10.56
CA LEU A 116 0.54 11.70 10.67
C LEU A 116 0.72 12.40 9.31
N PRO A 117 0.34 13.69 9.20
CA PRO A 117 0.41 14.42 7.93
C PRO A 117 1.78 14.29 7.27
N ASN A 118 1.79 13.91 5.99
CA ASN A 118 3.00 13.73 5.17
C ASN A 118 4.01 12.68 5.68
N ARG A 119 3.63 11.83 6.64
CA ARG A 119 4.54 10.83 7.24
C ARG A 119 3.95 9.42 7.31
N GLY A 120 2.63 9.28 7.39
CA GLY A 120 1.96 7.97 7.46
C GLY A 120 0.81 7.96 8.46
N ALA A 121 0.64 6.86 9.19
CA ALA A 121 -0.32 6.78 10.29
C ALA A 121 0.27 5.95 11.44
N MET A 122 0.02 6.39 12.67
CA MET A 122 0.25 5.58 13.86
C MET A 122 -0.98 4.70 14.09
N VAL A 123 -0.75 3.38 14.18
CA VAL A 123 -1.81 2.40 14.41
C VAL A 123 -1.51 1.69 15.73
N TYR A 124 -2.47 1.72 16.65
CA TYR A 124 -2.46 0.92 17.86
C TYR A 124 -3.54 -0.16 17.74
N MET A 125 -3.16 -1.42 17.93
CA MET A 125 -4.07 -2.56 17.89
C MET A 125 -3.87 -3.40 19.15
N ALA A 126 -4.97 -3.70 19.84
CA ALA A 126 -4.99 -4.63 20.96
C ALA A 126 -6.00 -5.74 20.67
N VAL A 127 -5.61 -6.98 20.96
CA VAL A 127 -6.45 -8.17 20.76
C VAL A 127 -6.52 -8.94 22.08
N ALA A 128 -7.74 -9.26 22.50
CA ALA A 128 -8.03 -10.01 23.69
C ALA A 128 -8.73 -11.32 23.33
N GLU A 129 -8.18 -12.44 23.80
CA GLU A 129 -8.79 -13.76 23.62
C GLU A 129 -10.09 -13.89 24.44
N LYS A 130 -10.08 -13.33 25.65
CA LYS A 130 -11.19 -13.33 26.61
C LYS A 130 -11.60 -11.89 26.95
N PRO A 131 -12.58 -11.30 26.25
CA PRO A 131 -13.00 -9.91 26.45
C PRO A 131 -13.61 -9.68 27.85
N GLU A 132 -14.09 -10.74 28.52
CA GLU A 132 -14.57 -10.67 29.91
C GLU A 132 -13.49 -10.34 30.96
N LEU A 133 -12.20 -10.40 30.63
CA LEU A 133 -11.10 -10.11 31.58
C LEU A 133 -10.81 -8.62 31.80
N GLY A 134 -11.66 -7.74 31.26
CA GLY A 134 -11.71 -6.34 31.68
C GLY A 134 -10.89 -5.37 30.84
N TRP A 135 -11.53 -4.80 29.82
CA TRP A 135 -11.10 -3.57 29.13
C TRP A 135 -12.08 -2.42 29.38
N GLU A 136 -12.67 -2.36 30.58
CA GLU A 136 -13.52 -1.24 30.95
C GLU A 136 -12.66 -0.03 31.32
N PHE A 137 -12.83 1.08 30.57
CA PHE A 137 -12.27 2.36 30.98
C PHE A 137 -12.93 2.78 32.31
N PRO A 138 -12.18 3.36 33.26
CA PRO A 138 -12.80 4.03 34.39
C PRO A 138 -13.78 5.07 33.83
N LYS A 139 -15.07 4.90 34.15
CA LYS A 139 -16.09 5.90 33.82
C LYS A 139 -15.64 7.19 34.49
N LYS A 140 -15.54 8.28 33.72
CA LYS A 140 -15.33 9.60 34.31
C LYS A 140 -16.43 9.80 35.35
N SER A 141 -16.06 9.87 36.62
CA SER A 141 -16.95 10.32 37.68
C SER A 141 -17.46 11.70 37.28
N GLN A 142 -18.79 11.83 37.21
CA GLN A 142 -19.47 13.12 37.05
C GLN A 142 -19.11 14.05 38.20
#